data_AF-A0A539DLE3-F1
#
_entry.id   AF-A0A539DLE3-F1
#
_cell.length_a   1.000
_cell.length_b   1.000
_cell.length_c   1.000
_cell.angle_alpha   90.00
_cell.angle_beta   90.00
_cell.angle_gamma   90.00
#
_symmetry.space_group_name_H-M   'P 1'
#
loop_
_entity.id
_entity.type
_entity.pdbx_description
1 polymer ?
#
loop_
_entity_poly.entity_id
_entity_poly.type
_entity_poly.pdbx_seq_one_letter_code
_entity_poly.pdbx_strand_id
1 'polypeptide(L)'
;MRHWRWAVVIGGVLTLTALPVIAANRPVDDPSISPSELTKRVIASAAQPFEGLYRTRGGLRLPDLGRLDDEVAPFTGASRVRVWYAAPDRWRADELLVGAERGVYRQPDGVWFWDSGKRRILFSGRDGDEPV
;
A
#
# COMPACT_ATOMS: atom_id res chain seq x y z
N MET A 1 -23.72 38.33 34.27
CA MET A 1 -24.37 37.75 33.07
C MET A 1 -23.46 37.63 31.84
N ARG A 2 -22.49 38.54 31.59
CA ARG A 2 -21.61 38.47 30.39
C ARG A 2 -20.64 37.28 30.40
N HIS A 3 -20.11 36.90 31.56
CA HIS A 3 -19.14 35.81 31.72
C HIS A 3 -19.70 34.41 31.43
N TRP A 4 -20.99 34.17 31.68
CA TRP A 4 -21.63 32.86 31.45
C TRP A 4 -21.66 32.48 29.96
N ARG A 5 -21.98 33.46 29.11
CA ARG A 5 -22.02 33.27 27.65
C ARG A 5 -20.65 32.88 27.09
N TRP A 6 -19.59 33.52 27.60
CA TRP A 6 -18.21 33.20 27.21
C TRP A 6 -17.74 31.85 27.72
N ALA A 7 -18.15 31.43 28.93
CA ALA A 7 -17.84 30.11 29.45
C ALA A 7 -18.43 28.99 28.57
N VAL A 8 -19.68 29.14 28.11
CA VAL A 8 -20.32 28.16 27.21
C VAL A 8 -19.61 28.09 25.86
N VAL A 9 -19.24 29.24 25.28
CA VAL A 9 -18.52 29.29 24.00
C VAL A 9 -17.14 28.64 24.11
N ILE A 10 -16.37 28.98 25.14
CA ILE A 10 -15.03 28.41 25.36
C ILE A 10 -15.14 26.90 25.61
N GLY A 11 -16.11 26.47 26.41
CA GLY A 11 -16.37 25.05 26.63
C GLY A 11 -16.68 24.32 25.33
N GLY A 12 -17.59 24.84 24.52
CA GLY A 12 -17.95 24.26 23.22
C GLY A 12 -16.76 24.17 22.26
N VAL A 13 -15.97 25.24 22.15
CA VAL A 13 -14.75 25.27 21.32
C VAL A 13 -13.74 24.22 21.81
N LEU A 14 -13.44 24.19 23.11
CA LEU A 14 -12.52 23.20 23.69
C LEU A 14 -12.99 21.77 23.42
N THR A 15 -14.29 21.47 23.59
CA THR A 15 -14.85 20.15 23.31
C THR A 15 -14.70 19.77 21.83
N LEU A 16 -15.08 20.67 20.91
CA LEU A 16 -14.98 20.43 19.47
C LEU A 16 -13.53 20.21 19.01
N THR A 17 -12.58 20.96 19.58
CA THR A 17 -11.15 20.82 19.21
C THR A 17 -10.48 19.63 19.89
N ALA A 18 -10.90 19.24 21.09
CA ALA A 18 -10.30 18.12 21.82
C ALA A 18 -10.80 16.77 21.31
N LEU A 19 -12.04 16.67 20.82
CA LEU A 19 -12.64 15.42 20.35
C LEU A 19 -11.77 14.65 19.33
N PRO A 20 -11.30 15.25 18.21
CA PRO A 20 -10.49 14.54 17.24
C PRO A 20 -9.13 14.14 17.80
N VAL A 21 -8.55 14.94 18.71
CA VAL A 21 -7.27 14.62 19.36
C VAL A 21 -7.42 13.42 20.28
N ILE A 22 -8.48 13.38 21.08
CA ILE A 22 -8.79 12.25 21.97
C ILE A 22 -9.05 10.99 21.14
N ALA A 23 -9.81 11.10 20.05
CA ALA A 23 -10.10 9.98 19.15
C ALA A 23 -8.82 9.46 18.46
N ALA A 24 -7.96 10.34 17.97
CA ALA A 24 -6.73 9.98 17.28
C ALA A 24 -5.65 9.38 18.21
N ASN A 25 -5.64 9.77 19.49
CA ASN A 25 -4.71 9.25 20.49
C ASN A 25 -5.29 8.07 21.28
N ARG A 26 -6.49 7.60 20.94
CA ARG A 26 -7.05 6.41 21.58
C ARG A 26 -6.20 5.20 21.18
N PRO A 27 -5.57 4.50 22.13
CA PRO A 27 -4.82 3.29 21.83
C PRO A 27 -5.74 2.28 21.15
N VAL A 28 -5.22 1.61 20.12
CA VAL A 28 -5.90 0.45 19.54
C VAL A 28 -5.73 -0.69 20.53
N ASP A 29 -6.81 -1.40 20.84
CA ASP A 29 -6.77 -2.57 21.71
C ASP A 29 -5.83 -3.63 21.11
N ASP A 30 -5.12 -4.34 21.99
CA ASP A 30 -4.24 -5.41 21.53
C ASP A 30 -5.05 -6.47 20.76
N PRO A 31 -4.53 -6.96 19.61
CA PRO A 31 -5.18 -8.03 18.87
C PRO A 31 -5.38 -9.25 19.78
N SER A 32 -6.59 -9.83 19.77
CA SER A 32 -6.89 -11.07 20.51
C SER A 32 -6.22 -12.32 19.93
N ILE A 33 -5.54 -12.19 18.78
CA ILE A 33 -4.82 -13.25 18.09
C ILE A 33 -3.34 -13.20 18.45
N SER A 34 -2.75 -14.34 18.81
CA SER A 34 -1.32 -14.42 19.05
C SER A 34 -0.53 -14.26 17.73
N PRO A 35 0.72 -13.75 17.76
CA PRO A 35 1.55 -13.66 16.56
C PRO A 35 1.76 -15.00 15.85
N SER A 36 1.90 -16.10 16.61
CA SER A 36 2.07 -17.43 16.04
C SER A 36 0.81 -17.93 15.32
N GLU A 37 -0.37 -17.62 15.85
CA GLU A 37 -1.64 -17.95 15.22
C GLU A 37 -1.88 -17.10 13.96
N LEU A 38 -1.53 -15.81 14.01
CA LEU A 38 -1.59 -14.94 12.82
C LEU A 38 -0.70 -15.47 11.70
N THR A 39 0.55 -15.80 12.00
CA THR A 39 1.50 -16.35 11.01
C THR A 39 0.97 -17.64 10.37
N LYS A 40 0.38 -18.55 11.18
CA LYS A 40 -0.25 -19.77 10.65
C LYS A 40 -1.38 -19.45 9.67
N ARG A 41 -2.24 -18.48 10.00
CA ARG A 41 -3.33 -18.05 9.12
C ARG A 41 -2.83 -17.42 7.83
N VAL A 42 -1.79 -16.59 7.91
CA VAL A 42 -1.17 -15.98 6.71
C VAL A 42 -0.59 -17.06 5.80
N ILE A 43 0.16 -18.02 6.36
CA ILE A 43 0.71 -19.14 5.56
C ILE A 43 -0.43 -19.98 4.96
N ALA A 44 -1.46 -20.30 5.73
CA ALA A 44 -2.61 -21.06 5.24
C ALA A 44 -3.40 -20.33 4.14
N SER A 45 -3.33 -19.00 4.09
CA SER A 45 -4.01 -18.20 3.06
C SER A 45 -3.38 -18.30 1.66
N ALA A 46 -2.22 -18.94 1.52
CA ALA A 46 -1.56 -19.16 0.22
C ALA A 46 -2.43 -19.91 -0.80
N ALA A 47 -3.43 -20.67 -0.35
CA ALA A 47 -4.38 -21.36 -1.22
C ALA A 47 -5.59 -20.49 -1.63
N GLN A 48 -5.73 -19.28 -1.09
CA GLN A 48 -6.89 -18.42 -1.32
C GLN A 48 -6.65 -17.47 -2.50
N PRO A 49 -7.36 -17.64 -3.64
CA PRO A 49 -7.23 -16.73 -4.77
C PRO A 49 -7.84 -15.36 -4.46
N PHE A 50 -7.25 -14.31 -5.02
CA PHE A 50 -7.78 -12.95 -4.93
C PHE A 50 -7.37 -12.09 -6.13
N GLU A 51 -8.14 -11.03 -6.37
CA GLU A 51 -7.78 -9.96 -7.28
C GLU A 51 -8.07 -8.61 -6.64
N GLY A 52 -7.29 -7.60 -7.01
CA GLY A 52 -7.45 -6.28 -6.42
C GLY A 52 -6.69 -5.19 -7.13
N LEU A 53 -7.17 -3.96 -6.97
CA LEU A 53 -6.47 -2.75 -7.37
C LEU A 53 -5.98 -2.04 -6.12
N TYR A 54 -4.66 -1.93 -5.98
CA TYR A 54 -3.99 -1.23 -4.90
C TYR A 54 -3.47 0.11 -5.39
N ARG A 55 -3.57 1.13 -4.53
CA ARG A 55 -2.93 2.41 -4.76
C ARG A 55 -1.85 2.58 -3.71
N THR A 56 -0.60 2.63 -4.14
CA THR A 56 0.51 2.96 -3.24
C THR A 56 0.78 4.45 -3.35
N ARG A 57 1.00 5.10 -2.21
CA ARG A 57 1.56 6.44 -2.15
C ARG A 57 2.90 6.31 -1.43
N GLY A 58 3.91 5.87 -2.18
CA GLY A 58 5.28 5.87 -1.72
C GLY A 58 5.88 7.22 -2.06
N GLY A 59 6.27 7.99 -1.04
CA GLY A 59 7.14 9.14 -1.22
C GLY A 59 8.48 8.81 -0.59
N LEU A 60 9.60 9.05 -1.27
CA LEU A 60 10.79 9.34 -0.49
C LEU A 60 10.46 10.57 0.36
N ARG A 61 10.73 10.51 1.67
CA ARG A 61 10.65 11.68 2.55
C ARG A 61 11.83 12.60 2.23
N LEU A 62 11.82 13.16 1.04
CA LEU A 62 12.77 14.18 0.63
C LEU A 62 12.29 15.49 1.28
N PRO A 63 13.21 16.28 1.86
CA PRO A 63 12.90 17.68 2.18
C PRO A 63 12.49 18.40 0.89
N ASP A 64 11.77 19.51 1.00
CA ASP A 64 11.40 20.36 -0.15
C ASP A 64 12.66 20.65 -0.99
N LEU A 65 12.71 20.13 -2.22
CA LEU A 65 13.87 20.26 -3.10
C LEU A 65 13.72 21.45 -4.06
N GLY A 66 12.61 22.19 -3.97
CA GLY A 66 12.31 23.37 -4.79
C GLY A 66 12.36 23.06 -6.28
N ARG A 67 13.43 23.49 -6.95
CA ARG A 67 13.60 23.35 -8.41
C ARG A 67 13.72 21.91 -8.91
N LEU A 68 13.99 20.96 -8.01
CA LEU A 68 14.17 19.55 -8.32
C LEU A 68 12.88 18.72 -8.16
N ASP A 69 11.78 19.35 -7.73
CA ASP A 69 10.52 18.65 -7.44
C ASP A 69 9.92 17.96 -8.68
N ASP A 70 10.09 18.54 -9.86
CA ASP A 70 9.62 17.94 -11.12
C ASP A 70 10.44 16.68 -11.47
N GLU A 71 11.75 16.67 -11.19
CA GLU A 71 12.62 15.50 -11.39
C GLU A 71 12.35 14.38 -10.36
N VAL A 72 11.88 14.73 -9.14
CA VAL A 72 11.51 13.74 -8.12
C VAL A 72 10.02 13.41 -8.07
N ALA A 73 9.16 14.07 -8.84
CA ALA A 73 7.74 13.79 -8.96
C ALA A 73 7.39 12.32 -9.24
N PRO A 74 8.18 11.55 -10.03
CA PRO A 74 7.97 10.10 -10.18
C PRO A 74 8.13 9.31 -8.87
N PHE A 75 8.93 9.82 -7.93
CA PHE A 75 9.23 9.20 -6.63
C PHE A 75 8.33 9.72 -5.50
N THR A 76 7.49 10.72 -5.75
CA THR A 76 6.46 11.23 -4.84
C THR A 76 5.04 10.89 -5.32
N GLY A 77 4.93 10.28 -6.51
CA GLY A 77 3.69 9.93 -7.19
C GLY A 77 2.94 8.76 -6.55
N ALA A 78 1.62 8.73 -6.75
CA ALA A 78 0.81 7.58 -6.39
C ALA A 78 0.81 6.55 -7.53
N SER A 79 1.32 5.33 -7.29
CA SER A 79 1.24 4.24 -8.26
C SER A 79 -0.05 3.43 -8.06
N ARG A 80 -0.62 2.94 -9.16
CA ARG A 80 -1.76 2.02 -9.13
C ARG A 80 -1.25 0.66 -9.58
N VAL A 81 -1.49 -0.37 -8.78
CA VAL A 81 -1.05 -1.74 -9.03
C VAL A 81 -2.28 -2.64 -9.05
N ARG A 82 -2.47 -3.36 -10.16
CA ARG A 82 -3.46 -4.43 -10.25
C ARG A 82 -2.77 -5.75 -9.91
N VAL A 83 -3.32 -6.50 -8.97
CA VAL A 83 -2.83 -7.82 -8.57
C VAL A 83 -3.89 -8.86 -8.91
N TRP A 84 -3.42 -9.99 -9.41
CA TRP A 84 -4.23 -11.20 -9.55
C TRP A 84 -3.40 -12.37 -9.02
N TYR A 85 -3.94 -13.10 -8.05
CA TYR A 85 -3.27 -14.19 -7.38
C TYR A 85 -4.17 -15.43 -7.45
N ALA A 86 -3.64 -16.53 -7.99
CA ALA A 86 -4.33 -17.81 -8.00
C ALA A 86 -3.63 -18.86 -7.14
N ALA A 87 -2.29 -18.88 -7.14
CA ALA A 87 -1.46 -19.81 -6.37
C ALA A 87 -0.04 -19.24 -6.18
N PRO A 88 0.81 -19.84 -5.30
CA PRO A 88 2.18 -19.37 -5.07
C PRO A 88 3.07 -19.29 -6.32
N ASP A 89 2.87 -20.18 -7.28
CA ASP A 89 3.58 -20.24 -8.56
C ASP A 89 2.78 -19.64 -9.72
N ARG A 90 1.63 -19.02 -9.44
CA ARG A 90 0.73 -18.45 -10.45
C ARG A 90 0.05 -17.19 -9.95
N TRP A 91 0.67 -16.05 -10.25
CA TRP A 91 0.16 -14.73 -9.90
C TRP A 91 0.77 -13.66 -10.80
N ARG A 92 0.20 -12.47 -10.78
CA ARG A 92 0.75 -11.29 -11.46
C ARG A 92 0.51 -10.01 -10.69
N ALA A 93 1.39 -9.05 -10.89
CA ALA A 93 1.22 -7.67 -10.44
C ALA A 93 1.58 -6.72 -11.58
N ASP A 94 0.64 -5.86 -11.95
CA ASP A 94 0.76 -4.90 -13.04
C ASP A 94 0.65 -3.47 -12.50
N GLU A 95 1.72 -2.68 -12.60
CA GLU A 95 1.69 -1.25 -12.39
C GLU A 95 1.07 -0.55 -13.60
N LEU A 96 0.01 0.22 -13.35
CA LEU A 96 -0.74 0.97 -14.35
C LEU A 96 -0.20 2.40 -14.45
N LEU A 97 0.47 2.69 -15.56
CA LEU A 97 0.99 4.01 -15.92
C LEU A 97 -0.01 4.77 -16.80
N VAL A 98 0.30 6.02 -17.14
CA VAL A 98 -0.47 6.77 -18.12
C VAL A 98 -0.14 6.22 -19.52
N GLY A 99 -1.09 5.50 -20.13
CA GLY A 99 -0.95 4.95 -21.48
C GLY A 99 0.00 3.75 -21.61
N ALA A 100 0.47 3.19 -20.49
CA ALA A 100 1.34 2.03 -20.45
C ALA A 100 1.10 1.22 -19.16
N GLU A 101 1.70 0.04 -19.11
CA GLU A 101 1.78 -0.87 -17.97
C GLU A 101 3.18 -1.50 -17.88
N ARG A 102 3.59 -1.78 -16.64
CA ARG A 102 4.75 -2.61 -16.30
C ARG A 102 4.28 -3.74 -15.40
N GLY A 103 4.56 -4.98 -15.78
CA GLY A 103 4.03 -6.15 -15.09
C GLY A 103 5.10 -7.16 -14.73
N VAL A 104 4.84 -7.90 -13.66
CA VAL A 104 5.55 -9.13 -13.30
C VAL A 104 4.54 -10.27 -13.24
N TYR A 105 4.88 -11.41 -13.86
CA TYR A 105 4.03 -12.58 -13.95
C TYR A 105 4.82 -13.79 -13.46
N ARG A 106 4.38 -14.39 -12.37
CA ARG A 106 4.87 -15.68 -11.91
C ARG A 106 4.10 -16.79 -12.61
N GLN A 107 4.84 -17.72 -13.17
CA GLN A 107 4.34 -18.96 -13.76
C GLN A 107 5.20 -20.14 -13.24
N PRO A 108 4.76 -21.40 -13.43
CA PRO A 108 5.50 -22.56 -12.94
C PRO A 108 6.94 -22.66 -13.50
N ASP A 109 7.17 -22.15 -14.71
CA ASP A 109 8.44 -22.17 -15.44
C ASP A 109 9.40 -21.02 -15.07
N GLY A 110 8.91 -19.96 -14.42
CA GLY A 110 9.74 -18.81 -14.07
C GLY A 110 8.98 -17.52 -13.84
N VAL A 111 9.65 -16.41 -14.08
CA VAL A 111 9.08 -15.06 -13.94
C VAL A 111 9.23 -14.30 -15.25
N TRP A 112 8.13 -13.72 -15.71
CA TRP A 112 8.10 -12.84 -16.86
C TRP A 112 7.96 -11.39 -16.42
N PHE A 113 8.72 -10.51 -17.05
CA PHE A 113 8.62 -9.07 -16.90
C PHE A 113 8.14 -8.45 -18.20
N TRP A 114 7.15 -7.58 -18.09
CA TRP A 114 6.55 -6.89 -19.22
C TRP A 114 6.67 -5.37 -19.04
N ASP A 115 7.05 -4.69 -20.11
CA ASP A 115 7.03 -3.22 -20.19
C ASP A 115 6.43 -2.83 -21.55
N SER A 116 5.15 -2.45 -21.52
CA SER A 116 4.42 -2.06 -22.74
C SER A 116 4.91 -0.75 -23.35
N GLY A 117 5.39 0.19 -22.53
CA GLY A 117 5.92 1.46 -23.02
C GLY A 117 7.19 1.26 -23.85
N LYS A 118 8.00 0.26 -23.48
CA LYS A 118 9.20 -0.16 -24.23
C LYS A 118 8.94 -1.30 -25.21
N ARG A 119 7.72 -1.85 -25.25
CA ARG A 119 7.37 -3.07 -26.00
C ARG A 119 8.35 -4.22 -25.74
N ARG A 120 8.72 -4.40 -24.47
CA ARG A 120 9.80 -5.32 -24.08
C ARG A 120 9.27 -6.38 -23.13
N ILE A 121 9.65 -7.62 -23.41
CA ILE A 121 9.44 -8.76 -22.53
C ILE A 121 10.80 -9.33 -22.11
N LEU A 122 10.92 -9.73 -20.85
CA LEU A 122 12.08 -10.43 -20.31
C LEU A 122 11.59 -11.67 -19.56
N PHE A 123 12.32 -12.77 -19.70
CA PHE A 123 12.05 -14.01 -18.98
C PHE A 123 13.24 -14.34 -18.10
N SER A 124 12.96 -14.68 -16.85
CA SER A 124 13.89 -15.32 -15.93
C SER A 124 13.36 -16.72 -15.67
N GLY A 125 14.04 -17.73 -16.21
CA GLY A 125 13.76 -19.12 -15.87
C GLY A 125 13.98 -19.36 -14.38
N ARG A 126 13.28 -20.36 -13.84
CA ARG A 126 13.53 -20.83 -12.48
C ARG A 126 14.78 -21.71 -12.49
N ASP A 127 15.89 -21.20 -11.96
CA ASP A 127 17.12 -21.97 -11.77
C ASP A 127 17.09 -22.66 -10.39
N GLY A 128 16.88 -23.97 -10.35
CA GLY A 128 17.01 -24.79 -9.15
C GLY A 128 15.83 -24.72 -8.15
N ASP A 129 16.16 -24.87 -6.86
CA ASP A 129 15.22 -25.12 -5.74
C ASP A 129 14.77 -23.83 -5.03
N GLU A 130 14.70 -22.70 -5.75
CA GLU A 130 14.31 -21.40 -5.18
C GLU A 130 12.99 -21.51 -4.38
N PRO A 131 12.94 -20.98 -3.14
CA PRO A 131 11.75 -21.08 -2.31
C PRO A 131 10.55 -20.39 -2.97
N VAL A 132 9.37 -20.98 -2.77
CA VAL A 132 8.05 -20.45 -3.13
C VAL A 132 7.64 -19.29 -2.23
#